data_AF-A0A939U0Y2-F1
#
_entry.id   AF-A0A939U0Y2-F1
#
_cell.length_a   1.000
_cell.length_b   1.000
_cell.length_c   1.000
_cell.angle_alpha   90.00
_cell.angle_beta   90.00
_cell.angle_gamma   90.00
#
_symmetry.space_group_name_H-M   'P 1'
#
loop_
_entity.id
_entity.type
_entity.pdbx_description
1 polymer ?
#
loop_
_entity_poly.entity_id
_entity_poly.type
_entity_poly.pdbx_seq_one_letter_code
_entity_poly.pdbx_strand_id
1 'polypeptide(L)'
;MKRYFTLFAMVLLFAGTLSAQIQTFSWQNVDRKYLIKMPDHHDGTPAVVFFLHGLGDNITRLDNEFHFAQIANEYGWAMVLPEARDLGMGNMWNAALLSSNVDDSGFLMALLDSLTLQYQLDPDSVFFMGFSMGGFMSHRMAIEHGDRIMACAPVSGLITDAMSLQTPVAPVRMLHIHGTNDNVVGYDGYSPTFSSDLGLSVEEILQYWQTANGCTGEPVVDTLPDLQNDGLRFVRFIYPGGTELQHLKVIGGTHTWYHSANQYDVGFLSYIHDFFVGTGGGTGVENHRADKLRVWPNPSAGLVQIEVKRSTPVEIVDMQGRVVERLQVTPGTAKLDLRHLPQGIYLLTVEGEEVTKLVLQH
;
A
#
# COMPACT_ATOMS: atom_id res chain seq x y z
N MET A 1 -55.91 -37.59 -26.14
CA MET A 1 -55.59 -36.31 -25.51
C MET A 1 -54.65 -36.55 -24.32
N LYS A 2 -53.34 -36.40 -24.49
CA LYS A 2 -52.36 -36.42 -23.39
C LYS A 2 -51.73 -35.02 -23.36
N ARG A 3 -52.04 -34.26 -22.31
CA ARG A 3 -51.50 -32.91 -22.08
C ARG A 3 -50.14 -33.05 -21.40
N TYR A 4 -49.09 -32.56 -22.05
CA TYR A 4 -47.77 -32.41 -21.45
C TYR A 4 -47.76 -31.08 -20.67
N PHE A 5 -47.60 -31.16 -19.35
CA PHE A 5 -47.31 -30.00 -18.50
C PHE A 5 -45.79 -29.81 -18.49
N THR A 6 -45.31 -28.78 -19.18
CA THR A 6 -43.89 -28.37 -19.11
C THR A 6 -43.70 -27.57 -17.82
N LEU A 7 -42.97 -28.13 -16.85
CA LEU A 7 -42.62 -27.45 -15.61
C LEU A 7 -41.45 -26.50 -15.91
N PHE A 8 -41.70 -25.19 -15.87
CA PHE A 8 -40.65 -24.17 -15.99
C PHE A 8 -39.95 -24.02 -14.63
N ALA A 9 -38.75 -24.57 -14.50
CA ALA A 9 -37.93 -24.35 -13.31
C ALA A 9 -37.36 -22.92 -13.37
N MET A 10 -37.91 -22.03 -12.55
CA MET A 10 -37.42 -20.68 -12.39
C MET A 10 -36.16 -20.74 -11.50
N VAL A 11 -34.97 -20.70 -12.12
CA VAL A 11 -33.71 -20.54 -11.40
C VAL A 11 -33.64 -19.09 -10.92
N LEU A 12 -33.97 -18.87 -9.65
CA LEU A 12 -33.72 -17.61 -8.97
C LEU A 12 -32.20 -17.47 -8.76
N LEU A 13 -31.55 -16.67 -9.61
CA LEU A 13 -30.20 -16.17 -9.37
C LEU A 13 -30.27 -15.19 -8.18
N PHE A 14 -30.00 -15.68 -6.98
CA PHE A 14 -29.68 -14.83 -5.84
C PHE A 14 -28.29 -14.24 -6.06
N ALA A 15 -28.21 -13.00 -6.53
CA ALA A 15 -27.04 -12.16 -6.36
C ALA A 15 -27.03 -11.66 -4.90
N GLY A 16 -26.72 -12.56 -3.97
CA GLY A 16 -26.42 -12.17 -2.60
C GLY A 16 -25.02 -11.58 -2.58
N THR A 17 -24.86 -10.39 -1.99
CA THR A 17 -23.55 -9.90 -1.59
C THR A 17 -23.04 -10.85 -0.50
N LEU A 18 -22.19 -11.81 -0.88
CA LEU A 18 -21.44 -12.61 0.07
C LEU A 18 -20.49 -11.65 0.80
N SER A 19 -20.85 -11.23 2.01
CA SER A 19 -19.85 -10.68 2.92
C SER A 19 -18.75 -11.72 3.06
N ALA A 20 -17.51 -11.33 2.77
CA ALA A 20 -16.37 -12.24 2.90
C ALA A 20 -16.32 -12.77 4.34
N GLN A 21 -16.41 -14.09 4.48
CA GLN A 21 -16.37 -14.77 5.77
C GLN A 21 -14.93 -15.16 6.11
N ILE A 22 -14.63 -15.24 7.40
CA ILE A 22 -13.38 -15.84 7.87
C ILE A 22 -13.38 -17.31 7.44
N GLN A 23 -12.37 -17.71 6.69
CA GLN A 23 -12.17 -19.05 6.16
C GLN A 23 -11.09 -19.78 6.96
N THR A 24 -11.04 -21.10 6.82
CA THR A 24 -10.00 -21.95 7.38
C THR A 24 -9.14 -22.58 6.29
N PHE A 25 -7.86 -22.77 6.59
CA PHE A 25 -6.86 -23.41 5.76
C PHE A 25 -6.09 -24.41 6.61
N SER A 26 -6.06 -25.69 6.20
CA SER A 26 -5.34 -26.72 6.95
C SER A 26 -3.85 -26.65 6.63
N TRP A 27 -3.03 -26.37 7.65
CA TRP A 27 -1.58 -26.34 7.54
C TRP A 27 -0.95 -27.18 8.65
N GLN A 28 -0.14 -28.17 8.28
CA GLN A 28 0.48 -29.13 9.21
C GLN A 28 -0.53 -29.75 10.21
N ASN A 29 -1.71 -30.13 9.70
CA ASN A 29 -2.84 -30.67 10.48
C ASN A 29 -3.43 -29.70 11.52
N VAL A 30 -3.25 -28.39 11.32
CA VAL A 30 -3.86 -27.34 12.14
C VAL A 30 -4.68 -26.43 11.25
N ASP A 31 -5.91 -26.15 11.66
CA ASP A 31 -6.75 -25.17 10.97
C ASP A 31 -6.26 -23.75 11.30
N ARG A 32 -5.79 -23.06 10.26
CA ARG A 32 -5.38 -21.66 10.28
C ARG A 32 -6.50 -20.80 9.72
N LYS A 33 -6.75 -19.64 10.31
CA LYS A 33 -7.79 -18.73 9.83
C LYS A 33 -7.21 -17.70 8.88
N TYR A 34 -8.01 -17.29 7.90
CA TYR A 34 -7.71 -16.16 7.06
C TYR A 34 -9.01 -15.50 6.56
N LEU A 35 -8.91 -14.27 6.11
CA LEU A 35 -9.96 -13.57 5.38
C LEU A 35 -9.35 -13.03 4.09
N ILE A 36 -10.09 -13.11 2.98
CA ILE A 36 -9.72 -12.49 1.71
C ILE A 36 -10.80 -11.50 1.31
N LYS A 37 -10.40 -10.27 0.95
CA LYS A 37 -11.28 -9.26 0.34
C LYS A 37 -10.82 -9.05 -1.09
N MET A 38 -11.66 -9.43 -2.03
CA MET A 38 -11.45 -9.18 -3.45
C MET A 38 -12.04 -7.82 -3.82
N PRO A 39 -11.48 -7.13 -4.81
CA PRO A 39 -12.13 -5.97 -5.41
C PRO A 39 -13.39 -6.41 -6.16
N ASP A 40 -14.48 -5.68 -5.97
CA ASP A 40 -15.77 -5.89 -6.65
C ASP A 40 -15.63 -5.82 -8.18
N HIS A 41 -14.73 -4.94 -8.64
CA HIS A 41 -14.39 -4.73 -10.03
C HIS A 41 -12.87 -4.57 -10.17
N HIS A 42 -12.27 -5.30 -11.10
CA HIS A 42 -10.85 -5.19 -11.42
C HIS A 42 -10.64 -5.45 -12.91
N ASP A 43 -9.83 -4.60 -13.55
CA ASP A 43 -9.36 -4.81 -14.91
C ASP A 43 -8.11 -5.67 -14.87
N GLY A 44 -8.19 -6.93 -15.32
CA GLY A 44 -7.05 -7.85 -15.34
C GLY A 44 -7.01 -8.80 -14.14
N THR A 45 -5.80 -9.09 -13.64
CA THR A 45 -5.60 -9.99 -12.50
C THR A 45 -5.14 -9.17 -11.29
N PRO A 46 -5.85 -9.23 -10.14
CA PRO A 46 -5.52 -8.37 -9.00
C PRO A 46 -4.22 -8.81 -8.33
N ALA A 47 -3.42 -7.83 -7.91
CA ALA A 47 -2.27 -8.05 -7.05
C ALA A 47 -2.69 -8.62 -5.69
N VAL A 48 -1.84 -9.44 -5.08
CA VAL A 48 -2.09 -10.06 -3.78
C VAL A 48 -1.35 -9.28 -2.71
N VAL A 49 -2.07 -8.81 -1.69
CA VAL A 49 -1.46 -8.08 -0.58
C VAL A 49 -1.80 -8.76 0.74
N PHE A 50 -0.78 -9.32 1.39
CA PHE A 50 -0.90 -9.84 2.75
C PHE A 50 -0.76 -8.70 3.76
N PHE A 51 -1.76 -8.56 4.64
CA PHE A 51 -1.66 -7.69 5.82
C PHE A 51 -1.50 -8.56 7.08
N LEU A 52 -0.34 -8.47 7.73
CA LEU A 52 -0.01 -9.22 8.93
C LEU A 52 -0.27 -8.36 10.19
N HIS A 53 -1.15 -8.85 11.06
CA HIS A 53 -1.55 -8.13 12.28
C HIS A 53 -0.46 -8.14 13.38
N GLY A 54 -0.56 -7.22 14.33
CA GLY A 54 0.35 -7.12 15.49
C GLY A 54 0.06 -8.17 16.58
N LEU A 55 0.91 -8.21 17.62
CA LEU A 55 0.75 -9.14 18.75
C LEU A 55 -0.62 -8.98 19.43
N GLY A 56 -1.33 -10.10 19.62
CA GLY A 56 -2.61 -10.16 20.33
C GLY A 56 -3.82 -9.72 19.52
N ASP A 57 -3.62 -9.31 18.27
CA ASP A 57 -4.70 -8.88 17.37
C ASP A 57 -5.32 -10.06 16.59
N ASN A 58 -6.38 -9.81 15.84
CA ASN A 58 -7.08 -10.83 15.07
C ASN A 58 -7.78 -10.25 13.83
N ILE A 59 -8.22 -11.12 12.93
CA ILE A 59 -8.84 -10.72 11.67
C ILE A 59 -10.02 -9.77 11.88
N THR A 60 -10.90 -10.07 12.84
CA THR A 60 -12.12 -9.29 13.07
C THR A 60 -11.82 -7.86 13.50
N ARG A 61 -10.86 -7.68 14.42
CA ARG A 61 -10.45 -6.35 14.88
C ARG A 61 -9.78 -5.57 13.76
N LEU A 62 -8.85 -6.22 13.05
CA LEU A 62 -8.13 -5.60 11.95
C LEU A 62 -9.07 -5.18 10.81
N ASP A 63 -10.04 -6.02 10.40
CA ASP A 63 -11.03 -5.67 9.36
C ASP A 63 -11.99 -4.56 9.79
N ASN A 64 -12.34 -4.50 11.08
CA ASN A 64 -13.14 -3.40 11.61
C ASN A 64 -12.37 -2.08 11.68
N GLU A 65 -11.06 -2.10 11.88
CA GLU A 65 -10.21 -0.90 11.94
C GLU A 65 -9.91 -0.35 10.54
N PHE A 66 -9.54 -1.22 9.60
CA PHE A 66 -9.06 -0.80 8.28
C PHE A 66 -10.11 -0.82 7.18
N HIS A 67 -11.22 -1.54 7.38
CA HIS A 67 -12.27 -1.73 6.37
C HIS A 67 -11.72 -2.27 5.03
N PHE A 68 -11.06 -3.44 5.03
CA PHE A 68 -10.29 -3.93 3.87
C PHE A 68 -11.10 -4.17 2.60
N ALA A 69 -12.43 -4.31 2.68
CA ALA A 69 -13.27 -4.32 1.49
C ALA A 69 -13.17 -2.99 0.70
N GLN A 70 -13.11 -1.86 1.41
CA GLN A 70 -12.96 -0.54 0.80
C GLN A 70 -11.56 -0.38 0.20
N ILE A 71 -10.53 -0.83 0.92
CA ILE A 71 -9.14 -0.83 0.44
C ILE A 71 -8.98 -1.68 -0.82
N ALA A 72 -9.52 -2.90 -0.80
CA ALA A 72 -9.50 -3.80 -1.95
C ALA A 72 -10.11 -3.12 -3.18
N ASN A 73 -11.29 -2.50 -3.02
CA ASN A 73 -11.97 -1.76 -4.08
C ASN A 73 -11.22 -0.51 -4.55
N GLU A 74 -10.62 0.26 -3.63
CA GLU A 74 -9.91 1.49 -3.97
C GLU A 74 -8.63 1.22 -4.77
N TYR A 75 -7.89 0.16 -4.40
CA TYR A 75 -6.58 -0.14 -4.99
C TYR A 75 -6.59 -1.31 -5.98
N GLY A 76 -7.73 -1.98 -6.16
CA GLY A 76 -7.82 -3.15 -7.04
C GLY A 76 -7.02 -4.35 -6.53
N TRP A 77 -6.87 -4.49 -5.22
CA TRP A 77 -6.05 -5.51 -4.58
C TRP A 77 -6.87 -6.65 -4.00
N ALA A 78 -6.36 -7.88 -4.11
CA ALA A 78 -6.79 -9.00 -3.30
C ALA A 78 -6.12 -8.92 -1.91
N MET A 79 -6.85 -8.38 -0.93
CA MET A 79 -6.35 -8.24 0.44
C MET A 79 -6.50 -9.56 1.19
N VAL A 80 -5.37 -10.14 1.64
CA VAL A 80 -5.33 -11.38 2.42
C VAL A 80 -4.94 -11.06 3.86
N LEU A 81 -5.82 -11.39 4.80
CA LEU A 81 -5.66 -11.17 6.24
C LEU A 81 -5.57 -12.54 6.93
N PRO A 82 -4.37 -13.12 7.06
CA PRO A 82 -4.18 -14.35 7.83
C PRO A 82 -4.17 -14.06 9.34
N GLU A 83 -4.61 -15.03 10.15
CA GLU A 83 -4.54 -14.95 11.62
C GLU A 83 -3.37 -15.78 12.15
N ALA A 84 -2.53 -15.14 12.97
CA ALA A 84 -1.52 -15.82 13.74
C ALA A 84 -2.17 -16.69 14.84
N ARG A 85 -1.46 -17.73 15.29
CA ARG A 85 -1.96 -18.58 16.38
C ARG A 85 -1.66 -17.94 17.73
N ASP A 86 -2.51 -18.22 18.71
CA ASP A 86 -2.17 -17.92 20.10
C ASP A 86 -1.05 -18.86 20.57
N LEU A 87 0.08 -18.28 20.95
CA LEU A 87 1.25 -19.00 21.50
C LEU A 87 1.44 -18.73 23.00
N GLY A 88 0.39 -18.31 23.71
CA GLY A 88 0.37 -18.09 25.16
C GLY A 88 0.42 -16.62 25.58
N MET A 89 0.54 -15.69 24.63
CA MET A 89 0.50 -14.24 24.86
C MET A 89 -0.54 -13.55 23.96
N GLY A 90 -1.49 -14.32 23.43
CA GLY A 90 -2.38 -13.92 22.35
C GLY A 90 -1.83 -14.32 20.98
N ASN A 91 -2.61 -14.03 19.94
CA ASN A 91 -2.25 -14.35 18.56
C ASN A 91 -0.92 -13.69 18.18
N MET A 92 0.06 -14.50 17.79
CA MET A 92 1.40 -14.00 17.49
C MET A 92 2.09 -14.79 16.39
N TRP A 93 2.78 -14.06 15.50
CA TRP A 93 3.60 -14.66 14.46
C TRP A 93 4.88 -15.22 15.05
N ASN A 94 5.29 -16.40 14.59
CA ASN A 94 6.64 -16.89 14.78
C ASN A 94 7.60 -16.10 13.87
N ALA A 95 7.95 -14.87 14.26
CA ALA A 95 8.89 -14.03 13.53
C ALA A 95 10.31 -14.10 14.10
N ALA A 96 10.72 -15.27 14.64
CA ALA A 96 12.04 -15.51 15.22
C ALA A 96 12.41 -14.58 16.41
N LEU A 97 11.41 -14.08 17.14
CA LEU A 97 11.57 -13.37 18.43
C LEU A 97 11.54 -14.33 19.63
N LEU A 98 10.69 -15.36 19.55
CA LEU A 98 10.54 -16.38 20.58
C LEU A 98 10.72 -17.76 19.96
N SER A 99 11.20 -18.73 20.74
CA SER A 99 11.29 -20.12 20.30
C SER A 99 9.88 -20.69 20.14
N SER A 100 9.53 -21.04 18.91
CA SER A 100 8.25 -21.68 18.56
C SER A 100 8.48 -22.65 17.40
N ASN A 101 7.76 -23.77 17.42
CA ASN A 101 7.73 -24.75 16.34
C ASN A 101 6.63 -24.46 15.30
N VAL A 102 5.88 -23.36 15.46
CA VAL A 102 4.83 -22.98 14.51
C VAL A 102 5.46 -22.43 13.24
N ASP A 103 5.18 -23.09 12.12
CA ASP A 103 5.66 -22.69 10.80
C ASP A 103 4.70 -21.69 10.16
N ASP A 104 4.80 -20.42 10.55
CA ASP A 104 4.02 -19.33 9.95
C ASP A 104 4.50 -18.97 8.55
N SER A 105 5.80 -19.07 8.29
CA SER A 105 6.39 -18.78 6.98
C SER A 105 5.85 -19.73 5.91
N GLY A 106 5.91 -21.04 6.17
CA GLY A 106 5.34 -22.04 5.28
C GLY A 106 3.82 -21.96 5.16
N PHE A 107 3.12 -21.60 6.24
CA PHE A 107 1.67 -21.35 6.18
C PHE A 107 1.32 -20.23 5.20
N LEU A 108 2.01 -19.08 5.28
CA LEU A 108 1.72 -17.92 4.44
C LEU A 108 1.97 -18.23 2.96
N MET A 109 3.03 -18.96 2.63
CA MET A 109 3.29 -19.40 1.25
C MET A 109 2.31 -20.44 0.73
N ALA A 110 1.95 -21.44 1.55
CA ALA A 110 0.94 -22.42 1.17
C ALA A 110 -0.44 -21.77 0.97
N LEU A 111 -0.76 -20.76 1.78
CA LEU A 111 -1.99 -19.97 1.61
C LEU A 111 -1.95 -19.15 0.31
N LEU A 112 -0.84 -18.47 0.02
CA LEU A 112 -0.65 -17.77 -1.27
C LEU A 112 -0.86 -18.72 -2.46
N ASP A 113 -0.23 -19.90 -2.45
CA ASP A 113 -0.37 -20.89 -3.52
C ASP A 113 -1.84 -21.30 -3.72
N SER A 114 -2.53 -21.61 -2.62
CA SER A 114 -3.95 -21.99 -2.66
C SER A 114 -4.84 -20.87 -3.19
N LEU A 115 -4.64 -19.64 -2.73
CA LEU A 115 -5.46 -18.50 -3.12
C LEU A 115 -5.20 -18.08 -4.57
N THR A 116 -3.95 -18.16 -5.02
CA THR A 116 -3.57 -17.90 -6.41
C THR A 116 -4.32 -18.83 -7.36
N LEU A 117 -4.39 -20.13 -7.04
CA LEU A 117 -5.14 -21.10 -7.82
C LEU A 117 -6.66 -20.87 -7.75
N GLN A 118 -7.19 -20.58 -6.55
CA GLN A 118 -8.63 -20.45 -6.33
C GLN A 118 -9.22 -19.18 -6.96
N TYR A 119 -8.49 -18.07 -6.89
CA TYR A 119 -8.96 -16.74 -7.32
C TYR A 119 -8.27 -16.23 -8.58
N GLN A 120 -7.40 -17.04 -9.20
CA GLN A 120 -6.62 -16.69 -10.40
C GLN A 120 -5.81 -15.40 -10.19
N LEU A 121 -5.17 -15.26 -9.03
CA LEU A 121 -4.39 -14.07 -8.65
C LEU A 121 -3.08 -13.99 -9.42
N ASP A 122 -2.46 -12.82 -9.42
CA ASP A 122 -1.20 -12.58 -10.13
C ASP A 122 -0.04 -13.08 -9.27
N PRO A 123 0.65 -14.17 -9.65
CA PRO A 123 1.75 -14.71 -8.87
C PRO A 123 2.99 -13.80 -8.88
N ASP A 124 3.08 -12.85 -9.81
CA ASP A 124 4.22 -11.94 -9.95
C ASP A 124 3.99 -10.60 -9.19
N SER A 125 2.75 -10.35 -8.75
CA SER A 125 2.36 -9.14 -8.01
C SER A 125 1.97 -9.46 -6.57
N VAL A 126 2.92 -10.04 -5.82
CA VAL A 126 2.73 -10.45 -4.42
C VAL A 126 3.43 -9.47 -3.48
N PHE A 127 2.68 -8.95 -2.51
CA PHE A 127 3.13 -7.97 -1.55
C PHE A 127 2.83 -8.38 -0.11
N PHE A 128 3.72 -8.02 0.81
CA PHE A 128 3.51 -8.20 2.25
C PHE A 128 3.66 -6.87 2.99
N MET A 129 2.73 -6.58 3.88
CA MET A 129 2.86 -5.51 4.85
C MET A 129 2.35 -5.97 6.22
N GLY A 130 2.75 -5.28 7.26
CA GLY A 130 2.27 -5.60 8.59
C GLY A 130 2.76 -4.61 9.63
N PHE A 131 2.08 -4.61 10.76
CA PHE A 131 2.35 -3.73 11.89
C PHE A 131 2.92 -4.50 13.06
N SER A 132 3.91 -3.91 13.77
CA SER A 132 4.48 -4.49 14.98
C SER A 132 5.01 -5.91 14.70
N MET A 133 4.56 -6.93 15.44
CA MET A 133 4.85 -8.36 15.18
C MET A 133 4.61 -8.78 13.71
N GLY A 134 3.61 -8.20 13.03
CA GLY A 134 3.39 -8.43 11.60
C GLY A 134 4.44 -7.76 10.70
N GLY A 135 5.05 -6.66 11.16
CA GLY A 135 6.22 -6.05 10.54
C GLY A 135 7.47 -6.92 10.66
N PHE A 136 7.72 -7.54 11.84
CA PHE A 136 8.78 -8.54 11.99
C PHE A 136 8.56 -9.72 11.03
N MET A 137 7.33 -10.22 10.96
CA MET A 137 7.00 -11.32 10.05
C MET A 137 7.13 -10.90 8.57
N SER A 138 6.83 -9.65 8.22
CA SER A 138 7.02 -9.14 6.85
C SER A 138 8.50 -9.11 6.44
N HIS A 139 9.41 -8.73 7.35
CA HIS A 139 10.85 -8.88 7.13
C HIS A 139 11.23 -10.35 6.93
N ARG A 140 10.75 -11.24 7.81
CA ARG A 140 11.01 -12.68 7.69
C ARG A 140 10.58 -13.23 6.33
N MET A 141 9.39 -12.87 5.86
CA MET A 141 8.88 -13.28 4.55
C MET A 141 9.77 -12.80 3.41
N ALA A 142 10.22 -11.54 3.45
CA ALA A 142 11.14 -11.00 2.44
C ALA A 142 12.49 -11.75 2.41
N ILE A 143 13.03 -12.09 3.58
CA ILE A 143 14.31 -12.81 3.69
C ILE A 143 14.16 -14.24 3.15
N GLU A 144 13.12 -14.96 3.55
CA GLU A 144 12.96 -16.39 3.25
C GLU A 144 12.36 -16.66 1.86
N HIS A 145 11.56 -15.75 1.30
CA HIS A 145 10.77 -15.96 0.07
C HIS A 145 10.84 -14.77 -0.90
N GLY A 146 11.93 -14.02 -0.89
CA GLY A 146 12.10 -12.85 -1.76
C GLY A 146 12.04 -13.14 -3.26
N ASP A 147 12.25 -14.39 -3.67
CA ASP A 147 12.08 -14.84 -5.06
C ASP A 147 10.62 -14.91 -5.51
N ARG A 148 9.68 -14.81 -4.56
CA ARG A 148 8.23 -14.86 -4.78
C ARG A 148 7.49 -13.58 -4.37
N ILE A 149 8.20 -12.61 -3.80
CA ILE A 149 7.61 -11.40 -3.22
C ILE A 149 8.18 -10.18 -3.95
N MET A 150 7.30 -9.40 -4.57
CA MET A 150 7.66 -8.22 -5.33
C MET A 150 8.10 -7.06 -4.42
N ALA A 151 7.36 -6.83 -3.33
CA ALA A 151 7.74 -5.82 -2.33
C ALA A 151 7.19 -6.11 -0.93
N CYS A 152 7.90 -5.61 0.09
CA CYS A 152 7.48 -5.63 1.48
C CYS A 152 7.44 -4.23 2.10
N ALA A 153 6.47 -3.99 2.98
CA ALA A 153 6.35 -2.76 3.76
C ALA A 153 6.13 -3.03 5.26
N PRO A 154 7.19 -3.42 6.01
CA PRO A 154 7.11 -3.57 7.46
C PRO A 154 6.98 -2.22 8.17
N VAL A 155 5.97 -2.11 9.05
CA VAL A 155 5.71 -0.93 9.90
C VAL A 155 5.97 -1.28 11.36
N SER A 156 6.85 -0.52 12.03
CA SER A 156 7.22 -0.73 13.44
C SER A 156 7.62 -2.18 13.79
N GLY A 157 8.29 -2.87 12.87
CA GLY A 157 8.79 -4.23 13.08
C GLY A 157 10.24 -4.36 12.61
N LEU A 158 11.06 -5.09 13.36
CA LEU A 158 12.52 -5.15 13.14
C LEU A 158 12.95 -6.46 12.46
N ILE A 159 14.22 -6.51 12.08
CA ILE A 159 14.93 -7.77 11.80
C ILE A 159 15.53 -8.24 13.13
N THR A 160 15.15 -9.43 13.60
CA THR A 160 15.73 -10.02 14.80
C THR A 160 17.16 -10.49 14.55
N ASP A 161 17.92 -10.70 15.62
CA ASP A 161 19.28 -11.25 15.50
C ASP A 161 19.29 -12.59 14.77
N ALA A 162 18.28 -13.44 14.99
CA ALA A 162 18.17 -14.71 14.29
C ALA A 162 17.91 -14.55 12.78
N MET A 163 17.18 -13.50 12.39
CA MET A 163 16.95 -13.16 10.98
C MET A 163 18.18 -12.53 10.33
N SER A 164 18.92 -11.68 11.04
CA SER A 164 20.09 -10.96 10.50
C SER A 164 21.25 -11.89 10.11
N LEU A 165 21.31 -13.09 10.68
CA LEU A 165 22.26 -14.15 10.32
C LEU A 165 21.96 -14.81 8.97
N GLN A 166 20.77 -14.59 8.40
CA GLN A 166 20.35 -15.15 7.12
C GLN A 166 20.64 -14.18 5.98
N THR A 167 21.01 -14.72 4.83
CA THR A 167 21.07 -13.96 3.58
C THR A 167 19.71 -14.07 2.88
N PRO A 168 19.08 -12.96 2.47
CA PRO A 168 17.84 -13.03 1.71
C PRO A 168 18.00 -13.87 0.45
N VAL A 169 16.99 -14.71 0.14
CA VAL A 169 17.06 -15.62 -1.02
C VAL A 169 17.06 -14.89 -2.37
N ALA A 170 16.51 -13.68 -2.41
CA ALA A 170 16.59 -12.74 -3.52
C ALA A 170 16.44 -11.29 -3.01
N PRO A 171 16.88 -10.28 -3.79
CA PRO A 171 16.55 -8.88 -3.53
C PRO A 171 15.03 -8.64 -3.57
N VAL A 172 14.52 -7.81 -2.66
CA VAL A 172 13.08 -7.48 -2.57
C VAL A 172 12.93 -5.98 -2.43
N ARG A 173 11.96 -5.38 -3.12
CA ARG A 173 11.65 -3.95 -2.92
C ARG A 173 11.18 -3.76 -1.48
N MET A 174 11.87 -2.92 -0.71
CA MET A 174 11.63 -2.78 0.73
C MET A 174 11.28 -1.36 1.10
N LEU A 175 10.17 -1.17 1.81
CA LEU A 175 9.80 0.09 2.46
C LEU A 175 9.70 -0.12 3.97
N HIS A 176 10.68 0.38 4.71
CA HIS A 176 10.63 0.31 6.17
C HIS A 176 10.02 1.59 6.75
N ILE A 177 9.00 1.48 7.60
CA ILE A 177 8.36 2.63 8.24
C ILE A 177 8.49 2.51 9.76
N HIS A 178 9.00 3.56 10.42
CA HIS A 178 9.23 3.52 11.87
C HIS A 178 9.19 4.90 12.54
N GLY A 179 8.59 4.96 13.73
CA GLY A 179 8.60 6.13 14.60
C GLY A 179 9.83 6.20 15.50
N THR A 180 10.39 7.40 15.71
CA THR A 180 11.61 7.55 16.53
C THR A 180 11.37 7.48 18.04
N ASN A 181 10.14 7.65 18.49
CA ASN A 181 9.70 7.57 19.89
C ASN A 181 8.85 6.31 20.15
N ASP A 182 9.03 5.27 19.34
CA ASP A 182 8.41 3.98 19.55
C ASP A 182 9.01 3.30 20.80
N ASN A 183 8.23 3.25 21.89
CA ASN A 183 8.68 2.66 23.16
C ASN A 183 8.32 1.17 23.30
N VAL A 184 7.69 0.57 22.28
CA VAL A 184 7.32 -0.85 22.26
C VAL A 184 8.32 -1.62 21.42
N VAL A 185 8.62 -1.11 20.23
CA VAL A 185 9.67 -1.62 19.34
C VAL A 185 10.60 -0.45 19.05
N GLY A 186 11.68 -0.33 19.81
CA GLY A 186 12.56 0.83 19.72
C GLY A 186 13.19 0.99 18.36
N TYR A 187 13.31 2.24 17.94
CA TYR A 187 14.02 2.62 16.73
C TYR A 187 15.52 2.22 16.79
N ASP A 188 16.08 2.14 18.00
CA ASP A 188 17.44 1.68 18.30
C ASP A 188 17.55 0.16 18.48
N GLY A 189 16.46 -0.59 18.30
CA GLY A 189 16.42 -2.05 18.48
C GLY A 189 16.02 -2.50 19.89
N TYR A 190 16.04 -1.60 20.88
CA TYR A 190 15.72 -1.92 22.27
C TYR A 190 14.25 -1.65 22.59
N SER A 191 13.59 -2.52 23.34
CA SER A 191 12.25 -2.28 23.86
C SER A 191 12.27 -1.90 25.33
N PRO A 192 11.95 -0.65 25.68
CA PRO A 192 11.64 -0.27 27.06
C PRO A 192 10.48 -1.07 27.65
N THR A 193 9.44 -1.34 26.85
CA THR A 193 8.24 -2.06 27.28
C THR A 193 8.53 -3.50 27.70
N PHE A 194 9.39 -4.21 26.96
CA PHE A 194 9.77 -5.59 27.26
C PHE A 194 11.10 -5.70 28.02
N SER A 195 11.80 -4.58 28.21
CA SER A 195 13.14 -4.52 28.83
C SER A 195 14.14 -5.46 28.15
N SER A 196 14.12 -5.49 26.81
CA SER A 196 14.89 -6.43 26.00
C SER A 196 15.22 -5.86 24.62
N ASP A 197 16.35 -6.27 24.07
CA ASP A 197 16.64 -6.09 22.64
C ASP A 197 15.68 -6.96 21.82
N LEU A 198 15.10 -6.38 20.77
CA LEU A 198 14.18 -7.08 19.86
C LEU A 198 14.81 -7.34 18.49
N GLY A 199 16.00 -6.80 18.21
CA GLY A 199 16.73 -7.00 16.97
C GLY A 199 17.61 -5.83 16.62
N LEU A 200 17.95 -5.74 15.34
CA LEU A 200 18.73 -4.65 14.77
C LEU A 200 18.04 -3.30 14.96
N SER A 201 18.84 -2.25 15.17
CA SER A 201 18.37 -0.86 15.04
C SER A 201 17.85 -0.58 13.63
N VAL A 202 17.02 0.45 13.46
CA VAL A 202 16.52 0.83 12.13
C VAL A 202 17.66 1.17 11.18
N GLU A 203 18.71 1.87 11.64
CA GLU A 203 19.90 2.12 10.83
C GLU A 203 20.57 0.83 10.34
N GLU A 204 20.70 -0.18 11.19
CA GLU A 204 21.27 -1.49 10.83
C GLU A 204 20.35 -2.28 9.89
N ILE A 205 19.03 -2.19 10.05
CA ILE A 205 18.05 -2.77 9.10
C ILE A 205 18.23 -2.16 7.71
N LEU A 206 18.42 -0.84 7.63
CA LEU A 206 18.63 -0.16 6.34
C LEU A 206 19.98 -0.57 5.73
N GLN A 207 21.03 -0.80 6.53
CA GLN A 207 22.30 -1.33 6.03
C GLN A 207 22.18 -2.78 5.54
N TYR A 208 21.43 -3.62 6.27
CA TYR A 208 21.13 -4.99 5.89
C TYR A 208 20.46 -5.03 4.51
N TRP A 209 19.38 -4.26 4.32
CA TRP A 209 18.65 -4.21 3.05
C TRP A 209 19.43 -3.49 1.95
N GLN A 210 20.22 -2.44 2.23
CA GLN A 210 21.09 -1.83 1.22
C GLN A 210 22.06 -2.88 0.65
N THR A 211 22.66 -3.70 1.51
CA THR A 211 23.57 -4.76 1.10
C THR A 211 22.84 -5.83 0.28
N ALA A 212 21.70 -6.33 0.78
CA ALA A 212 20.91 -7.35 0.11
C ALA A 212 20.37 -6.89 -1.26
N ASN A 213 19.97 -5.62 -1.37
CA ASN A 213 19.42 -5.06 -2.59
C ASN A 213 20.46 -4.48 -3.54
N GLY A 214 21.74 -4.44 -3.15
CA GLY A 214 22.82 -3.85 -3.94
C GLY A 214 22.68 -2.34 -4.12
N CYS A 215 22.10 -1.63 -3.14
CA CYS A 215 22.03 -0.17 -3.18
C CYS A 215 23.42 0.41 -2.90
N THR A 216 23.99 1.13 -3.87
CA THR A 216 25.36 1.67 -3.80
C THR A 216 25.43 3.19 -3.72
N GLY A 217 24.31 3.89 -3.90
CA GLY A 217 24.29 5.34 -3.88
C GLY A 217 23.91 5.89 -2.51
N GLU A 218 24.32 7.13 -2.26
CA GLU A 218 23.92 7.87 -1.06
C GLU A 218 22.38 8.06 -1.03
N PRO A 219 21.76 7.99 0.15
CA PRO A 219 20.32 8.16 0.26
C PRO A 219 19.90 9.56 -0.15
N VAL A 220 18.88 9.63 -1.02
CA VAL A 220 18.15 10.86 -1.27
C VAL A 220 17.18 11.07 -0.10
N VAL A 221 17.35 12.19 0.61
CA VAL A 221 16.54 12.51 1.78
C VAL A 221 15.57 13.63 1.43
N ASP A 222 14.29 13.40 1.73
CA ASP A 222 13.20 14.32 1.48
C ASP A 222 12.33 14.47 2.74
N THR A 223 12.13 15.72 3.18
CA THR A 223 11.33 16.01 4.36
C THR A 223 9.95 16.42 3.87
N LEU A 224 8.94 15.57 4.04
CA LEU A 224 7.61 15.74 3.44
C LEU A 224 6.91 17.02 3.95
N PRO A 225 5.80 17.50 3.38
CA PRO A 225 5.06 18.61 3.97
C PRO A 225 4.65 18.34 5.43
N ASP A 226 4.67 19.39 6.25
CA ASP A 226 4.29 19.41 7.67
C ASP A 226 3.06 20.33 7.78
N LEU A 227 1.88 19.74 7.53
CA LEU A 227 0.61 20.43 7.38
C LEU A 227 -0.25 20.30 8.64
N GLN A 228 -0.03 19.25 9.44
CA GLN A 228 -0.75 18.98 10.67
C GLN A 228 0.05 19.42 11.89
N ASN A 229 -0.62 20.05 12.86
CA ASN A 229 0.02 20.46 14.11
C ASN A 229 -0.04 19.32 15.14
N ASP A 230 0.55 18.17 14.80
CA ASP A 230 0.55 16.95 15.62
C ASP A 230 1.90 16.67 16.31
N GLY A 231 2.93 17.47 15.98
CA GLY A 231 4.28 17.32 16.52
C GLY A 231 5.09 16.21 15.87
N LEU A 232 4.62 15.66 14.75
CA LEU A 232 5.32 14.66 13.95
C LEU A 232 6.07 15.31 12.79
N ARG A 233 7.11 14.63 12.30
CA ARG A 233 7.79 15.03 11.06
C ARG A 233 8.14 13.80 10.25
N PHE A 234 7.64 13.73 9.02
CA PHE A 234 7.89 12.61 8.12
C PHE A 234 9.09 12.91 7.23
N VAL A 235 10.11 12.04 7.29
CA VAL A 235 11.32 12.13 6.49
C VAL A 235 11.47 10.84 5.69
N ARG A 236 11.46 10.98 4.36
CA ARG A 236 11.65 9.91 3.41
C ARG A 236 13.12 9.80 3.03
N PHE A 237 13.63 8.58 3.02
CA PHE A 237 14.94 8.23 2.50
C PHE A 237 14.75 7.25 1.35
N ILE A 238 15.41 7.49 0.21
CA ILE A 238 15.40 6.60 -0.96
C ILE A 238 16.85 6.20 -1.24
N TYR A 239 17.14 4.91 -1.29
CA TYR A 239 18.48 4.36 -1.48
C TYR A 239 18.65 3.86 -2.92
N PRO A 240 19.35 4.60 -3.79
CA PRO A 240 19.46 4.26 -5.21
C PRO A 240 20.57 3.23 -5.49
N GLY A 241 20.59 2.72 -6.72
CA GLY A 241 21.67 1.88 -7.27
C GLY A 241 21.38 0.38 -7.30
N GLY A 242 20.31 -0.07 -6.66
CA GLY A 242 19.93 -1.48 -6.60
C GLY A 242 18.41 -1.67 -6.65
N THR A 243 17.95 -2.79 -6.08
CA THR A 243 16.52 -3.03 -5.86
C THR A 243 15.98 -2.00 -4.87
N GLU A 244 14.82 -1.42 -5.18
CA GLU A 244 14.32 -0.24 -4.47
C GLU A 244 14.25 -0.45 -2.95
N LEU A 245 14.91 0.45 -2.21
CA LEU A 245 14.84 0.52 -0.75
C LEU A 245 14.45 1.94 -0.35
N GLN A 246 13.42 2.02 0.48
CA GLN A 246 12.95 3.26 1.07
C GLN A 246 12.80 3.14 2.59
N HIS A 247 12.99 4.27 3.28
CA HIS A 247 12.63 4.42 4.68
C HIS A 247 11.74 5.63 4.88
N LEU A 248 10.61 5.46 5.56
CA LEU A 248 9.81 6.56 6.08
C LEU A 248 10.05 6.67 7.59
N LYS A 249 10.87 7.65 7.97
CA LYS A 249 11.14 7.99 9.36
C LYS A 249 10.06 8.94 9.87
N VAL A 250 9.41 8.58 10.97
CA VAL A 250 8.43 9.45 11.63
C VAL A 250 9.06 10.02 12.90
N ILE A 251 9.65 11.20 12.79
CA ILE A 251 10.25 11.91 13.94
C ILE A 251 9.14 12.25 14.92
N GLY A 252 9.34 11.92 16.20
CA GLY A 252 8.32 12.05 17.24
C GLY A 252 7.27 10.94 17.24
N GLY A 253 7.25 10.11 16.19
CA GLY A 253 6.27 9.04 16.02
C GLY A 253 6.44 7.92 17.04
N THR A 254 5.33 7.33 17.47
CA THR A 254 5.27 6.26 18.48
C THR A 254 4.91 4.91 17.84
N HIS A 255 4.62 3.89 18.65
CA HIS A 255 4.15 2.58 18.19
C HIS A 255 2.70 2.64 17.65
N THR A 256 2.51 3.28 16.51
CA THR A 256 1.19 3.60 15.96
C THR A 256 1.16 3.40 14.45
N TRP A 257 0.03 2.91 13.94
CA TRP A 257 -0.29 2.99 12.53
C TRP A 257 -0.96 4.34 12.21
N TYR A 258 -0.30 5.21 11.46
CA TYR A 258 -0.87 6.51 11.08
C TYR A 258 -1.81 6.34 9.87
N HIS A 259 -3.11 6.34 10.14
CA HIS A 259 -4.16 5.95 9.19
C HIS A 259 -4.41 6.95 8.06
N SER A 260 -4.27 8.25 8.32
CA SER A 260 -4.74 9.27 7.38
C SER A 260 -3.84 10.49 7.33
N ALA A 261 -3.54 10.92 6.10
CA ALA A 261 -2.85 12.17 5.82
C ALA A 261 -3.62 13.42 6.31
N ASN A 262 -4.94 13.31 6.43
CA ASN A 262 -5.77 14.40 6.97
C ASN A 262 -5.56 14.60 8.48
N GLN A 263 -4.95 13.62 9.15
CA GLN A 263 -4.69 13.67 10.59
C GLN A 263 -3.19 13.78 10.91
N TYR A 264 -2.32 13.17 10.10
CA TYR A 264 -0.89 13.01 10.40
C TYR A 264 0.05 13.32 9.23
N ASP A 265 -0.34 14.17 8.26
CA ASP A 265 0.38 14.47 7.00
C ASP A 265 0.51 13.32 6.00
N VAL A 266 0.74 12.10 6.48
CA VAL A 266 0.88 10.88 5.71
C VAL A 266 -0.05 9.80 6.25
N GLY A 267 -0.81 9.17 5.36
CA GLY A 267 -1.48 7.90 5.63
C GLY A 267 -0.55 6.76 5.21
N PHE A 268 -0.20 5.87 6.13
CA PHE A 268 0.71 4.75 5.86
C PHE A 268 0.21 3.86 4.73
N LEU A 269 -1.07 3.52 4.73
CA LEU A 269 -1.63 2.66 3.69
C LEU A 269 -1.51 3.27 2.29
N SER A 270 -1.84 4.57 2.13
CA SER A 270 -1.71 5.24 0.84
C SER A 270 -0.24 5.38 0.41
N TYR A 271 0.66 5.62 1.36
CA TYR A 271 2.09 5.70 1.08
C TYR A 271 2.67 4.34 0.66
N ILE A 272 2.27 3.26 1.34
CA ILE A 272 2.63 1.87 0.98
C ILE A 272 2.06 1.50 -0.39
N HIS A 273 0.82 1.91 -0.70
CA HIS A 273 0.24 1.72 -2.03
C HIS A 273 1.10 2.34 -3.12
N ASP A 274 1.46 3.61 -2.98
CA ASP A 274 2.29 4.32 -3.97
C ASP A 274 3.67 3.66 -4.14
N PHE A 275 4.22 3.13 -3.04
CA PHE A 275 5.41 2.30 -3.10
C PHE A 275 5.14 1.01 -3.88
N PHE A 276 4.14 0.20 -3.55
CA PHE A 276 3.89 -1.08 -4.24
C PHE A 276 3.67 -0.93 -5.74
N VAL A 277 2.91 0.09 -6.18
CA VAL A 277 2.65 0.33 -7.62
C VAL A 277 3.79 1.06 -8.34
N GLY A 278 4.86 1.45 -7.64
CA GLY A 278 6.06 2.05 -8.23
C GLY A 278 5.90 3.53 -8.62
N THR A 279 4.89 4.22 -8.10
CA THR A 279 4.71 5.67 -8.31
C THR A 279 5.62 6.51 -7.40
N GLY A 280 6.25 5.90 -6.40
CA GLY A 280 7.15 6.55 -5.44
C GLY A 280 8.58 6.85 -5.94
N GLY A 281 8.98 6.38 -7.13
CA GLY A 281 10.33 6.53 -7.69
C GLY A 281 10.48 7.64 -8.73
N GLY A 282 9.41 8.37 -9.07
CA GLY A 282 9.48 9.51 -9.96
C GLY A 282 9.97 10.75 -9.21
N THR A 283 11.01 11.42 -9.72
CA THR A 283 11.16 12.87 -9.55
C THR A 283 9.96 13.54 -10.22
N GLY A 284 8.82 13.50 -9.54
CA GLY A 284 7.56 14.10 -9.94
C GLY A 284 7.20 15.13 -8.90
N VAL A 285 7.09 16.37 -9.35
CA VAL A 285 6.55 17.50 -8.60
C VAL A 285 5.36 17.06 -7.73
N GLU A 286 5.39 17.50 -6.48
CA GLU A 286 4.36 17.28 -5.45
C GLU A 286 2.95 17.25 -6.05
N ASN A 287 2.28 16.11 -5.95
CA ASN A 287 0.82 16.08 -6.02
C ASN A 287 0.30 16.61 -4.68
N HIS A 288 0.25 17.94 -4.54
CA HIS A 288 -0.64 18.54 -3.56
C HIS A 288 -2.05 18.03 -3.86
N ARG A 289 -2.61 17.21 -2.95
CA ARG A 289 -4.06 16.99 -2.83
C ARG A 289 -4.72 18.27 -2.30
N ALA A 290 -4.53 19.39 -3.00
CA ALA A 290 -5.53 20.44 -3.03
C ALA A 290 -6.62 19.96 -3.99
N ASP A 291 -7.89 20.19 -3.64
CA ASP A 291 -9.09 19.82 -4.37
C ASP A 291 -8.86 19.58 -5.88
N LYS A 292 -8.79 18.31 -6.32
CA LYS A 292 -8.51 18.00 -7.74
C LYS A 292 -9.45 18.79 -8.64
N LEU A 293 -8.87 19.71 -9.42
CA LEU A 293 -9.59 20.50 -10.40
C LEU A 293 -10.43 19.59 -11.30
N ARG A 294 -11.75 19.79 -11.25
CA ARG A 294 -12.68 18.99 -12.06
C ARG A 294 -12.65 19.52 -13.49
N VAL A 295 -12.31 18.66 -14.45
CA VAL A 295 -12.30 18.97 -15.89
C VAL A 295 -13.23 18.00 -16.62
N TRP A 296 -14.26 18.49 -17.32
CA TRP A 296 -15.20 17.63 -18.05
C TRP A 296 -15.79 18.30 -19.31
N PRO A 297 -16.16 17.54 -20.35
CA PRO A 297 -15.84 16.11 -20.53
C PRO A 297 -14.33 15.89 -20.66
N ASN A 298 -13.86 14.71 -20.27
CA ASN A 298 -12.47 14.30 -20.43
C ASN A 298 -12.43 12.76 -20.58
N PRO A 299 -12.14 12.21 -21.78
CA PRO A 299 -11.69 12.89 -23.00
C PRO A 299 -12.68 13.90 -23.62
N SER A 300 -12.19 14.86 -24.41
CA SER A 300 -12.98 15.93 -25.04
C SER A 300 -12.62 16.18 -26.50
N ALA A 301 -13.60 16.57 -27.31
CA ALA A 301 -13.41 17.11 -28.66
C ALA A 301 -13.04 18.61 -28.67
N GLY A 302 -12.25 19.05 -27.69
CA GLY A 302 -11.77 20.44 -27.57
C GLY A 302 -12.68 21.41 -26.81
N LEU A 303 -13.88 21.03 -26.37
CA LEU A 303 -14.70 21.88 -25.50
C LEU A 303 -14.73 21.29 -24.08
N VAL A 304 -14.16 22.02 -23.13
CA VAL A 304 -14.05 21.54 -21.74
C VAL A 304 -14.61 22.55 -20.75
N GLN A 305 -15.06 22.05 -19.61
CA GLN A 305 -15.52 22.82 -18.48
C GLN A 305 -14.60 22.58 -17.30
N ILE A 306 -14.29 23.65 -16.58
CA ILE A 306 -13.56 23.61 -15.32
C ILE A 306 -14.34 24.36 -14.25
N GLU A 307 -14.15 23.98 -12.99
CA GLU A 307 -14.72 24.68 -11.84
C GLU A 307 -13.60 25.24 -10.97
N VAL A 308 -13.56 26.56 -10.82
CA VAL A 308 -12.55 27.24 -10.00
C VAL A 308 -13.22 28.03 -8.88
N LYS A 309 -12.65 27.98 -7.66
CA LYS A 309 -13.22 28.64 -6.47
C LYS A 309 -12.92 30.14 -6.41
N ARG A 310 -11.84 30.58 -7.05
CA ARG A 310 -11.39 31.97 -7.11
C ARG A 310 -10.94 32.34 -8.53
N SER A 311 -10.72 33.63 -8.77
CA SER A 311 -10.21 34.11 -10.06
C SER A 311 -8.73 33.75 -10.17
N THR A 312 -8.37 32.91 -11.15
CA THR A 312 -7.07 32.25 -11.20
C THR A 312 -6.56 32.12 -12.63
N PRO A 313 -5.24 32.29 -12.87
CA PRO A 313 -4.63 31.90 -14.13
C PRO A 313 -4.65 30.37 -14.31
N VAL A 314 -5.05 29.94 -15.50
CA VAL A 314 -5.07 28.55 -15.94
C VAL A 314 -4.08 28.40 -17.09
N GLU A 315 -3.16 27.45 -16.99
CA GLU A 315 -2.21 27.13 -18.05
C GLU A 315 -2.51 25.75 -18.63
N ILE A 316 -2.32 25.61 -19.94
CA ILE A 316 -2.41 24.33 -20.63
C ILE A 316 -1.00 24.01 -21.11
N VAL A 317 -0.53 22.83 -20.74
CA VAL A 317 0.85 22.40 -20.92
C VAL A 317 0.86 21.12 -21.73
N ASP A 318 1.72 21.03 -22.76
CA ASP A 318 1.90 19.80 -23.52
C ASP A 318 2.74 18.77 -22.74
N MET A 319 2.84 17.54 -23.26
CA MET A 319 3.64 16.48 -22.64
C MET A 319 5.15 16.74 -22.66
N GLN A 320 5.63 17.78 -23.34
CA GLN A 320 7.02 18.24 -23.31
C GLN A 320 7.24 19.35 -22.27
N GLY A 321 6.22 19.70 -21.50
CA GLY A 321 6.30 20.74 -20.46
C GLY A 321 6.18 22.17 -20.99
N ARG A 322 5.80 22.37 -22.25
CA ARG A 322 5.63 23.70 -22.83
C ARG A 322 4.22 24.21 -22.59
N VAL A 323 4.10 25.42 -22.08
CA VAL A 323 2.82 26.13 -21.97
C VAL A 323 2.33 26.46 -23.38
N VAL A 324 1.25 25.80 -23.81
CA VAL A 324 0.61 26.02 -25.11
C VAL A 324 -0.47 27.09 -25.05
N GLU A 325 -1.07 27.32 -23.88
CA GLU A 325 -2.09 28.36 -23.69
C GLU A 325 -2.14 28.85 -22.23
N ARG A 326 -2.49 30.13 -22.03
CA ARG A 326 -2.77 30.74 -20.72
C ARG A 326 -4.07 31.51 -20.77
N LEU A 327 -4.93 31.27 -19.79
CA LEU A 327 -6.27 31.85 -19.69
C LEU A 327 -6.48 32.40 -18.28
N GLN A 328 -7.18 33.53 -18.16
CA GLN A 328 -7.63 34.01 -16.85
C GLN A 328 -9.08 33.58 -16.65
N VAL A 329 -9.35 32.83 -15.58
CA VAL A 329 -10.66 32.24 -15.34
C VAL A 329 -11.28 32.80 -14.07
N THR A 330 -12.54 33.23 -14.15
CA THR A 330 -13.30 33.78 -13.02
C THR A 330 -13.95 32.66 -12.20
N PRO A 331 -14.28 32.91 -10.91
CA PRO A 331 -14.92 31.90 -10.05
C PRO A 331 -16.19 31.30 -10.65
N GLY A 332 -16.39 29.99 -10.46
CA GLY A 332 -17.52 29.23 -10.97
C GLY A 332 -17.14 28.27 -12.11
N THR A 333 -18.15 27.80 -12.86
CA THR A 333 -17.93 26.92 -14.02
C THR A 333 -17.54 27.74 -15.25
N ALA A 334 -16.33 27.54 -15.75
CA ALA A 334 -15.82 28.17 -16.96
C ALA A 334 -15.75 27.18 -18.12
N LYS A 335 -16.00 27.67 -19.34
CA LYS A 335 -15.88 26.88 -20.57
C LYS A 335 -14.60 27.30 -21.31
N LEU A 336 -13.78 26.33 -21.69
CA LEU A 336 -12.57 26.54 -22.48
C LEU A 336 -12.75 25.93 -23.87
N ASP A 337 -12.29 26.65 -24.89
CA ASP A 337 -12.35 26.22 -26.30
C ASP A 337 -10.94 25.94 -26.84
N LEU A 338 -10.59 24.66 -26.81
CA LEU A 338 -9.29 24.11 -27.13
C LEU A 338 -9.28 23.37 -28.47
N ARG A 339 -10.31 23.58 -29.30
CA ARG A 339 -10.43 22.93 -30.62
C ARG A 339 -9.30 23.29 -31.59
N HIS A 340 -8.59 24.36 -31.30
CA HIS A 340 -7.42 24.78 -32.07
C HIS A 340 -6.15 24.00 -31.70
N LEU A 341 -6.13 23.27 -30.58
CA LEU A 341 -5.00 22.44 -30.18
C LEU A 341 -5.09 21.05 -30.86
N PRO A 342 -3.93 20.46 -31.25
CA PRO A 342 -3.89 19.10 -31.79
C PRO A 342 -4.49 18.05 -30.86
N GLN A 343 -4.85 16.89 -31.43
CA GLN A 343 -5.18 15.70 -30.63
C GLN A 343 -3.97 15.29 -29.78
N GLY A 344 -4.19 15.04 -28.49
CA GLY A 344 -3.09 14.73 -27.58
C GLY A 344 -3.49 14.74 -26.11
N ILE A 345 -2.50 14.46 -25.26
CA ILE A 345 -2.60 14.58 -23.81
C ILE A 345 -1.99 15.93 -23.42
N TYR A 346 -2.69 16.65 -22.56
CA TYR A 346 -2.27 17.93 -22.00
C TYR A 346 -2.40 17.88 -20.47
N LEU A 347 -1.65 18.73 -19.79
CA LEU A 347 -1.83 19.04 -18.38
C LEU A 347 -2.48 20.40 -18.27
N LEU A 348 -3.57 20.48 -17.52
CA LEU A 348 -4.21 21.74 -17.18
C LEU A 348 -3.81 22.10 -15.76
N THR A 349 -3.19 23.26 -15.59
CA THR A 349 -2.64 23.74 -14.32
C THR A 349 -3.38 25.00 -13.86
N VAL A 350 -3.70 25.08 -12.57
CA VAL A 350 -4.37 26.22 -11.93
C VAL A 350 -3.41 26.73 -10.87
N GLU A 351 -2.99 28.00 -10.99
CA GLU A 351 -2.00 28.62 -10.08
C GLU A 351 -0.63 27.91 -10.00
N GLY A 352 -0.35 26.97 -10.89
CA GLY A 352 0.88 26.16 -10.87
C GLY A 352 0.89 25.05 -9.81
N GLU A 353 -0.21 24.87 -9.06
CA GLU A 353 -0.31 23.92 -7.94
C GLU A 353 -1.31 22.79 -8.21
N GLU A 354 -2.49 23.09 -8.75
CA GLU A 354 -3.47 22.06 -9.11
C GLU A 354 -3.27 21.59 -10.55
N VAL A 355 -2.95 20.30 -10.74
CA VAL A 355 -2.70 19.71 -12.06
C VAL A 355 -3.72 18.61 -12.39
N THR A 356 -4.36 18.68 -13.55
CA THR A 356 -5.24 17.62 -14.04
C THR A 356 -4.91 17.24 -15.48
N LYS A 357 -4.84 15.93 -15.74
CA LYS A 357 -4.68 15.37 -17.08
C LYS A 357 -5.91 15.68 -17.93
N LEU A 358 -5.73 16.23 -19.11
CA LEU A 358 -6.75 16.47 -20.13
C LEU A 358 -6.42 15.68 -21.39
N VAL A 359 -7.39 14.97 -21.95
CA VAL A 359 -7.26 14.21 -23.19
C VAL A 359 -8.12 14.86 -24.27
N LEU A 360 -7.49 15.40 -25.32
CA LEU A 360 -8.19 15.93 -26.50
C LEU A 360 -8.26 14.85 -27.59
N GLN A 361 -9.46 14.58 -28.09
CA GLN A 361 -9.77 13.64 -29.17
C GLN A 361 -10.82 14.29 -30.08
N HIS A 362 -10.37 14.77 -31.25
CA HIS A 362 -11.23 15.39 -32.26
C HIS A 362 -11.80 14.39 -33.26
#